data_AF-A0AAN7EBJ1-F1
#
_entry.id   AF-A0AAN7EBJ1-F1
#
_cell.length_a   1.000
_cell.length_b   1.000
_cell.length_c   1.000
_cell.angle_alpha   90.00
_cell.angle_beta   90.00
_cell.angle_gamma   90.00
#
_symmetry.space_group_name_H-M   'P 1'
#
loop_
_entity.id
_entity.type
_entity.pdbx_description
1 polymer ?
#
loop_
_entity_poly.entity_id
_entity_poly.type
_entity_poly.pdbx_seq_one_letter_code
_entity_poly.pdbx_strand_id
1 'polypeptide(L)'
;MDKMEQYAAQFIESPLMNSYDKTPERQISTLSEPVSLIHSPFSSDGSPSFNTNKGDSESEMGQKKKLGRKSSSFAYRICDHVKLGGPKLSQTVKGKLSLGARVIQQGGRENMLRQIFGMREGEEMLKASQCYLSTTAGPIAGLLFISTEKIGFCSERPITIPSPTGHLIRTPYKVLIPVKKIQRANQSENVNKPSQKYIEIITEDHFEFWFMGFIRYEKAFLNLQKAISMANQM
;
A
#
# COMPACT_ATOMS: atom_id res chain seq x y z
N MET A 1 24.70 -3.87 26.34
CA MET A 1 23.98 -2.60 26.16
C MET A 1 23.76 -2.46 24.67
N ASP A 2 22.51 -2.58 24.25
CA ASP A 2 22.15 -2.95 22.87
C ASP A 2 22.14 -1.71 21.96
N LYS A 3 22.65 -1.82 20.73
CA LYS A 3 22.75 -0.69 19.77
C LYS A 3 21.39 -0.07 19.43
N MET A 4 20.30 -0.78 19.74
CA MET A 4 18.93 -0.33 19.54
C MET A 4 18.48 0.73 20.57
N GLU A 5 19.03 0.73 21.80
CA GLU A 5 18.70 1.73 22.83
C GLU A 5 19.28 3.12 22.51
N GLN A 6 20.41 3.17 21.82
CA GLN A 6 21.06 4.43 21.44
C GLN A 6 20.23 5.25 20.44
N TYR A 7 19.43 4.62 19.59
CA TYR A 7 18.55 5.32 18.65
C TYR A 7 17.25 5.83 19.29
N ALA A 8 16.76 5.17 20.35
CA ALA A 8 15.55 5.61 21.05
C ALA A 8 15.79 6.91 21.83
N ALA A 9 17.00 7.12 22.34
CA ALA A 9 17.35 8.30 23.14
C ALA A 9 17.45 9.61 22.33
N GLN A 10 17.68 9.54 21.01
CA GLN A 10 17.99 10.73 20.20
C GLN A 10 16.74 11.48 19.69
N PHE A 11 15.53 10.95 19.91
CA PHE A 11 14.27 11.55 19.43
C PHE A 11 13.40 12.19 20.53
N ILE A 12 13.88 12.24 21.78
CA ILE A 12 13.06 12.65 22.94
C ILE A 12 13.13 14.17 23.22
N GLU A 13 14.00 14.95 22.58
CA GLU A 13 14.19 16.34 22.97
C GLU A 13 13.61 17.35 21.95
N SER A 14 12.34 17.73 22.15
CA SER A 14 11.76 19.03 21.76
C SER A 14 10.36 19.20 22.37
N PRO A 15 10.15 20.14 23.31
CA PRO A 15 8.85 20.39 23.94
C PRO A 15 8.10 21.50 23.20
N LEU A 16 6.83 21.28 22.84
CA LEU A 16 5.86 22.38 22.73
C LEU A 16 4.42 21.88 22.88
N MET A 17 3.91 22.17 24.06
CA MET A 17 2.55 22.08 24.52
C MET A 17 1.75 23.24 23.89
N ASN A 18 0.53 22.97 23.42
CA ASN A 18 -0.64 23.83 23.69
C ASN A 18 -1.96 23.14 23.29
N SER A 19 -2.74 22.88 24.34
CA SER A 19 -4.19 22.71 24.38
C SER A 19 -4.89 23.92 23.75
N TYR A 20 -6.01 23.71 23.02
CA TYR A 20 -7.27 24.40 23.29
C TYR A 20 -8.47 23.62 22.75
N ASP A 21 -9.44 23.50 23.64
CA ASP A 21 -10.77 22.92 23.51
C ASP A 21 -11.75 24.00 23.02
N LYS A 22 -12.63 23.69 22.06
CA LYS A 22 -13.98 24.30 21.95
C LYS A 22 -14.83 23.65 20.84
N THR A 23 -15.90 23.01 21.30
CA THR A 23 -17.09 22.60 20.55
C THR A 23 -17.88 23.82 20.02
N PRO A 24 -18.72 23.63 19.00
CA PRO A 24 -20.15 23.78 19.28
C PRO A 24 -21.03 22.68 18.66
N GLU A 25 -22.02 22.25 19.45
CA GLU A 25 -23.20 21.49 19.02
C GLU A 25 -24.05 22.35 18.06
N ARG A 26 -24.69 21.73 17.05
CA ARG A 26 -26.17 21.72 16.92
C ARG A 26 -26.69 20.78 15.80
N GLN A 27 -27.54 19.86 16.27
CA GLN A 27 -28.78 19.31 15.71
C GLN A 27 -28.82 18.22 14.62
N ILE A 28 -29.68 17.27 14.98
CA ILE A 28 -30.09 16.00 14.39
C ILE A 28 -31.27 16.26 13.45
N SER A 29 -31.26 15.61 12.28
CA SER A 29 -32.48 15.25 11.55
C SER A 29 -32.31 13.87 10.89
N THR A 30 -32.90 12.87 11.55
CA THR A 30 -33.67 11.71 11.02
C THR A 30 -33.27 11.03 9.70
N LEU A 31 -32.89 9.75 9.86
CA LEU A 31 -33.16 8.54 9.06
C LEU A 31 -33.33 8.64 7.52
N SER A 32 -32.43 7.95 6.80
CA SER A 32 -32.73 7.19 5.56
C SER A 32 -31.59 6.19 5.31
N GLU A 33 -31.92 4.89 5.24
CA GLU A 33 -30.98 3.79 4.93
C GLU A 33 -30.72 3.64 3.41
N PRO A 34 -29.68 2.88 2.99
CA PRO A 34 -28.88 3.22 1.83
C PRO A 34 -29.26 2.45 0.56
N VAL A 35 -29.15 3.12 -0.59
CA VAL A 35 -29.10 2.45 -1.90
C VAL A 35 -27.73 2.70 -2.53
N SER A 36 -26.94 1.63 -2.52
CA SER A 36 -25.73 1.44 -3.30
C SER A 36 -26.01 1.65 -4.79
N LEU A 37 -25.18 2.42 -5.50
CA LEU A 37 -24.84 2.17 -6.91
C LEU A 37 -23.57 2.95 -7.27
N ILE A 38 -22.49 2.19 -7.46
CA ILE A 38 -21.20 2.65 -7.97
C ILE A 38 -21.34 2.71 -9.49
N HIS A 39 -21.21 3.92 -10.07
CA HIS A 39 -20.95 4.08 -11.50
C HIS A 39 -19.61 4.78 -11.68
N SER A 40 -18.59 4.03 -12.08
CA SER A 40 -17.40 4.56 -12.74
C SER A 40 -17.50 4.22 -14.23
N PRO A 41 -17.30 5.18 -15.16
CA PRO A 41 -17.36 4.89 -16.58
C PRO A 41 -16.08 4.20 -17.04
N PHE A 42 -16.24 3.03 -17.66
CA PHE A 42 -15.20 2.34 -18.41
C PHE A 42 -15.26 2.83 -19.86
N SER A 43 -14.22 3.51 -20.34
CA SER A 43 -13.94 3.65 -21.77
C SER A 43 -13.09 2.47 -22.22
N SER A 44 -13.62 1.63 -23.10
CA SER A 44 -12.86 0.61 -23.81
C SER A 44 -13.17 0.74 -25.29
N ASP A 45 -12.27 1.41 -26.02
CA ASP A 45 -12.16 1.25 -27.46
C ASP A 45 -11.44 -0.08 -27.76
N GLY A 46 -11.91 -0.79 -28.78
CA GLY A 46 -11.27 -2.00 -29.28
C GLY A 46 -12.27 -3.06 -29.75
N SER A 47 -13.03 -2.74 -30.80
CA SER A 47 -13.79 -3.72 -31.57
C SER A 47 -12.85 -4.74 -32.23
N PRO A 48 -13.27 -6.00 -32.36
CA PRO A 48 -12.98 -6.76 -33.57
C PRO A 48 -14.27 -7.22 -34.26
N SER A 49 -14.31 -6.97 -35.56
CA SER A 49 -15.34 -7.32 -36.53
C SER A 49 -15.75 -8.80 -36.50
N PHE A 50 -17.06 -9.06 -36.42
CA PHE A 50 -17.65 -10.37 -36.67
C PHE A 50 -17.91 -10.55 -38.17
N ASN A 51 -17.22 -11.49 -38.82
CA ASN A 51 -17.66 -12.04 -40.09
C ASN A 51 -18.65 -13.18 -39.81
N THR A 52 -19.88 -13.03 -40.30
CA THR A 52 -20.96 -14.00 -40.16
C THR A 52 -21.06 -14.76 -41.46
N ASN A 53 -20.89 -16.09 -41.44
CA ASN A 53 -21.36 -16.97 -42.50
C ASN A 53 -22.24 -18.08 -41.90
N LYS A 54 -23.41 -18.23 -42.52
CA LYS A 54 -24.54 -19.13 -42.19
C LYS A 54 -24.18 -20.62 -42.21
N GLY A 55 -24.96 -21.39 -41.45
CA GLY A 55 -25.14 -22.83 -41.62
C GLY A 55 -25.95 -23.43 -40.48
N ASP A 56 -27.23 -23.72 -40.74
CA ASP A 56 -28.20 -24.33 -39.82
C ASP A 56 -27.79 -25.76 -39.40
N SER A 57 -28.13 -26.16 -38.18
CA SER A 57 -28.85 -27.41 -37.84
C SER A 57 -28.87 -27.66 -36.33
N GLU A 58 -30.06 -27.97 -35.84
CA GLU A 58 -30.41 -28.29 -34.46
C GLU A 58 -29.69 -29.56 -33.95
N SER A 59 -29.21 -29.53 -32.72
CA SER A 59 -29.22 -30.70 -31.84
C SER A 59 -29.16 -30.28 -30.38
N GLU A 60 -30.09 -30.83 -29.60
CA GLU A 60 -30.18 -30.71 -28.16
C GLU A 60 -28.91 -31.19 -27.47
N MET A 61 -28.35 -30.36 -26.59
CA MET A 61 -27.64 -30.82 -25.41
C MET A 61 -27.67 -29.68 -24.41
N GLY A 62 -28.46 -29.84 -23.35
CA GLY A 62 -28.49 -28.95 -22.19
C GLY A 62 -27.16 -28.97 -21.45
N GLN A 63 -26.11 -28.42 -22.07
CA GLN A 63 -24.86 -28.11 -21.41
C GLN A 63 -25.11 -26.86 -20.59
N LYS A 64 -25.33 -27.04 -19.29
CA LYS A 64 -25.05 -25.99 -18.30
C LYS A 64 -23.63 -25.53 -18.57
N LYS A 65 -23.49 -24.45 -19.34
CA LYS A 65 -22.24 -23.70 -19.47
C LYS A 65 -21.88 -23.35 -18.03
N LYS A 66 -20.98 -24.13 -17.41
CA LYS A 66 -20.27 -23.72 -16.20
C LYS A 66 -19.74 -22.37 -16.58
N LEU A 67 -20.36 -21.32 -16.05
CA LEU A 67 -19.94 -19.94 -16.22
C LEU A 67 -18.60 -19.89 -15.48
N GLY A 68 -17.55 -20.35 -16.14
CA GLY A 68 -16.19 -20.28 -15.67
C GLY A 68 -15.92 -18.79 -15.59
N ARG A 69 -16.13 -18.26 -14.39
CA ARG A 69 -15.95 -16.85 -14.08
C ARG A 69 -14.45 -16.62 -14.24
N LYS A 70 -14.03 -16.27 -15.47
CA LYS A 70 -12.70 -15.77 -15.78
C LYS A 70 -12.54 -14.47 -15.00
N SER A 71 -12.19 -14.60 -13.73
CA SER A 71 -11.74 -13.49 -12.91
C SER A 71 -10.57 -12.87 -13.65
N SER A 72 -10.68 -11.58 -13.98
CA SER A 72 -9.55 -10.86 -14.55
C SER A 72 -8.33 -10.99 -13.63
N SER A 73 -7.12 -11.01 -14.21
CA SER A 73 -5.86 -11.10 -13.46
C SER A 73 -5.75 -10.05 -12.34
N PHE A 74 -6.40 -8.90 -12.52
CA PHE A 74 -6.48 -7.85 -11.51
C PHE A 74 -7.31 -8.26 -10.28
N ALA A 75 -8.51 -8.81 -10.47
CA ALA A 75 -9.36 -9.25 -9.36
C ALA A 75 -8.66 -10.34 -8.54
N TYR A 76 -7.94 -11.24 -9.21
CA TYR A 76 -7.10 -12.25 -8.54
C TYR A 76 -6.03 -11.60 -7.66
N ARG A 77 -5.32 -10.58 -8.15
CA ARG A 77 -4.29 -9.85 -7.39
C ARG A 77 -4.84 -9.11 -6.18
N ILE A 78 -6.03 -8.55 -6.29
CA ILE A 78 -6.72 -7.92 -5.15
C ILE A 78 -7.08 -8.98 -4.10
N CYS A 79 -7.65 -10.11 -4.52
CA CYS A 79 -7.96 -11.21 -3.62
C CYS A 79 -6.72 -11.74 -2.91
N ASP A 80 -5.62 -11.95 -3.63
CA ASP A 80 -4.36 -12.43 -3.04
C ASP A 80 -3.75 -11.39 -2.09
N HIS A 81 -3.82 -10.10 -2.43
CA HIS A 81 -3.38 -9.02 -1.54
C HIS A 81 -4.17 -9.00 -0.22
N VAL A 82 -5.49 -9.24 -0.27
CA VAL A 82 -6.32 -9.29 0.94
C VAL A 82 -6.04 -10.54 1.77
N LYS A 83 -5.89 -11.70 1.11
CA LYS A 83 -5.55 -12.98 1.77
C LYS A 83 -4.21 -12.93 2.51
N LEU A 84 -3.25 -12.15 2.00
CA LEU A 84 -1.95 -11.98 2.65
C LEU A 84 -2.04 -11.25 4.00
N GLY A 85 -3.08 -10.44 4.22
CA GLY A 85 -3.35 -9.77 5.49
C GLY A 85 -3.82 -10.69 6.62
N GLY A 86 -3.90 -12.00 6.38
CA GLY A 86 -4.24 -13.02 7.37
C GLY A 86 -5.72 -13.39 7.41
N PRO A 87 -6.12 -14.33 8.29
CA PRO A 87 -7.46 -14.91 8.33
C PRO A 87 -8.54 -13.90 8.80
N LYS A 88 -8.13 -12.82 9.48
CA LYS A 88 -9.03 -11.77 9.99
C LYS A 88 -9.33 -10.72 8.91
N LEU A 89 -10.13 -11.11 7.92
CA LEU A 89 -10.54 -10.24 6.80
C LEU A 89 -11.11 -8.89 7.25
N SER A 90 -11.94 -8.88 8.31
CA SER A 90 -12.55 -7.67 8.86
C SER A 90 -11.49 -6.65 9.33
N GLN A 91 -10.41 -7.13 9.93
CA GLN A 91 -9.32 -6.25 10.36
C GLN A 91 -8.55 -5.71 9.16
N THR A 92 -8.31 -6.52 8.13
CA THR A 92 -7.64 -6.09 6.88
C THR A 92 -8.44 -5.01 6.17
N VAL A 93 -9.75 -5.21 6.01
CA VAL A 93 -10.64 -4.22 5.41
C VAL A 93 -10.68 -2.93 6.24
N LYS A 94 -10.78 -3.03 7.57
CA LYS A 94 -10.72 -1.86 8.46
C LYS A 94 -9.42 -1.07 8.31
N GLY A 95 -8.28 -1.75 8.18
CA GLY A 95 -6.98 -1.10 7.93
C GLY A 95 -6.97 -0.31 6.62
N LYS A 96 -7.52 -0.89 5.56
CA LYS A 96 -7.63 -0.24 4.24
C LYS A 96 -8.55 0.96 4.22
N LEU A 97 -9.72 0.84 4.86
CA LEU A 97 -10.65 1.95 5.00
C LEU A 97 -10.03 3.09 5.82
N SER A 98 -9.35 2.76 6.92
CA SER A 98 -8.63 3.75 7.73
C SER A 98 -7.50 4.43 6.96
N LEU A 99 -6.74 3.70 6.15
CA LEU A 99 -5.73 4.29 5.27
C LEU A 99 -6.38 5.23 4.24
N GLY A 100 -7.48 4.82 3.60
CA GLY A 100 -8.21 5.64 2.65
C GLY A 100 -8.68 6.96 3.27
N ALA A 101 -9.28 6.89 4.46
CA ALA A 101 -9.69 8.08 5.21
C ALA A 101 -8.49 8.98 5.54
N ARG A 102 -7.36 8.42 5.99
CA ARG A 102 -6.13 9.19 6.28
C ARG A 102 -5.57 9.87 5.03
N VAL A 103 -5.60 9.22 3.87
CA VAL A 103 -5.16 9.83 2.60
C VAL A 103 -6.03 11.03 2.25
N ILE A 104 -7.35 10.95 2.46
CA ILE A 104 -8.26 12.08 2.21
C ILE A 104 -8.02 13.20 3.22
N GLN A 105 -7.95 12.88 4.51
CA GLN A 105 -7.73 13.85 5.59
C GLN A 105 -6.42 14.63 5.40
N GLN A 106 -5.37 13.98 4.90
CA GLN A 106 -4.09 14.61 4.65
C GLN A 106 -4.02 15.34 3.31
N GLY A 107 -5.08 15.33 2.50
CA GLY A 107 -5.11 16.04 1.21
C GLY A 107 -4.41 15.30 0.07
N GLY A 108 -4.37 13.97 0.10
CA GLY A 108 -3.77 13.12 -0.93
C GLY A 108 -2.49 12.41 -0.49
N ARG A 109 -1.98 11.53 -1.36
CA ARG A 109 -0.83 10.67 -1.02
C ARG A 109 0.49 11.42 -0.89
N GLU A 110 0.66 12.48 -1.68
CA GLU A 110 1.87 13.31 -1.61
C GLU A 110 1.91 14.11 -0.31
N ASN A 111 0.80 14.74 0.05
CA ASN A 111 0.69 15.43 1.32
C ASN A 111 0.84 14.45 2.49
N MET A 112 0.35 13.21 2.36
CA MET A 112 0.63 12.17 3.34
C MET A 112 2.13 11.85 3.49
N LEU A 113 2.86 11.69 2.38
CA LEU A 113 4.32 11.53 2.41
C LEU A 113 4.99 12.70 3.13
N ARG A 114 4.60 13.94 2.76
CA ARG A 114 5.09 15.20 3.34
C ARG A 114 4.89 15.26 4.85
N GLN A 115 3.69 14.93 5.33
CA GLN A 115 3.35 14.98 6.75
C GLN A 115 4.03 13.85 7.56
N ILE A 116 4.24 12.67 6.97
CA ILE A 116 4.74 11.49 7.70
C ILE A 116 6.27 11.45 7.75
N PHE A 117 6.93 11.80 6.65
CA PHE A 117 8.38 11.64 6.45
C PHE A 117 9.12 12.95 6.19
N GLY A 118 8.39 14.07 6.00
CA GLY A 118 8.95 15.30 5.49
C GLY A 118 9.32 15.20 4.01
N MET A 119 9.13 16.27 3.26
CA MET A 119 9.65 16.41 1.90
C MET A 119 10.60 17.61 1.84
N ARG A 120 11.74 17.42 1.16
CA ARG A 120 12.70 18.51 0.88
C ARG A 120 12.20 19.37 -0.27
N GLU A 121 12.72 20.59 -0.36
CA GLU A 121 12.47 21.44 -1.52
C GLU A 121 12.96 20.73 -2.81
N GLY A 122 12.14 20.72 -3.85
CA GLY A 122 12.42 19.98 -5.09
C GLY A 122 12.28 18.44 -5.01
N GLU A 123 11.88 17.88 -3.87
CA GLU A 123 11.56 16.45 -3.79
C GLU A 123 10.20 16.16 -4.41
N GLU A 124 10.13 15.17 -5.32
CA GLU A 124 8.90 14.80 -6.01
C GLU A 124 8.48 13.37 -5.66
N MET A 125 7.19 13.16 -5.40
CA MET A 125 6.65 11.80 -5.20
C MET A 125 6.41 11.12 -6.55
N LEU A 126 7.21 10.10 -6.86
CA LEU A 126 7.08 9.30 -8.08
C LEU A 126 5.90 8.32 -7.99
N LYS A 127 5.77 7.64 -6.84
CA LYS A 127 4.72 6.63 -6.68
C LYS A 127 4.34 6.38 -5.23
N ALA A 128 3.08 6.03 -5.03
CA ALA A 128 2.61 5.37 -3.82
C ALA A 128 1.91 4.05 -4.18
N SER A 129 2.33 2.95 -3.53
CA SER A 129 1.89 1.59 -3.85
C SER A 129 1.53 0.82 -2.58
N GLN A 130 0.32 0.23 -2.54
CA GLN A 130 -0.06 -0.66 -1.45
C GLN A 130 0.74 -1.96 -1.54
N CYS A 131 1.33 -2.36 -0.41
CA CYS A 131 2.13 -3.57 -0.27
C CYS A 131 2.15 -4.02 1.20
N TYR A 132 2.95 -5.04 1.46
CA TYR A 132 3.29 -5.49 2.80
C TYR A 132 4.80 -5.42 2.99
N LEU A 133 5.23 -4.99 4.16
CA LEU A 133 6.62 -5.15 4.61
C LEU A 133 6.74 -6.50 5.32
N SER A 134 7.67 -7.35 4.86
CA SER A 134 7.99 -8.59 5.55
C SER A 134 8.77 -8.29 6.83
N THR A 135 8.32 -8.84 7.96
CA THR A 135 9.02 -8.76 9.25
C THR A 135 9.05 -10.13 9.91
N THR A 136 9.87 -10.30 10.95
CA THR A 136 9.95 -11.54 11.72
C THR A 136 8.63 -11.89 12.42
N ALA A 137 7.82 -10.89 12.78
CA ALA A 137 6.48 -11.08 13.34
C ALA A 137 5.39 -11.30 12.25
N GLY A 138 5.79 -11.33 10.98
CA GLY A 138 4.91 -11.50 9.82
C GLY A 138 4.75 -10.22 8.98
N PRO A 139 3.94 -10.29 7.92
CA PRO A 139 3.77 -9.19 6.97
C PRO A 139 2.93 -8.05 7.55
N ILE A 140 3.47 -6.83 7.50
CA ILE A 140 2.77 -5.61 7.93
C ILE A 140 2.19 -4.91 6.69
N ALA A 141 0.86 -4.78 6.62
CA ALA A 141 0.18 -4.05 5.54
C ALA A 141 0.50 -2.55 5.60
N GLY A 142 0.80 -1.94 4.45
CA GLY A 142 1.15 -0.52 4.40
C GLY A 142 1.15 0.09 3.01
N LEU A 143 1.59 1.35 2.97
CA LEU A 143 1.77 2.13 1.77
C LEU A 143 3.26 2.43 1.61
N LEU A 144 3.83 2.00 0.49
CA LEU A 144 5.19 2.33 0.07
C LEU A 144 5.14 3.59 -0.80
N PHE A 145 5.78 4.65 -0.33
CA PHE A 145 6.04 5.89 -1.02
C PHE A 145 7.44 5.84 -1.65
N ILE A 146 7.53 6.24 -2.90
CA ILE A 146 8.75 6.32 -3.68
C ILE A 146 8.83 7.78 -4.13
N SER A 147 9.80 8.52 -3.63
CA SER A 147 10.14 9.86 -4.11
C SER A 147 11.50 9.86 -4.81
N THR A 148 11.89 11.00 -5.35
CA THR A 148 13.24 11.20 -5.91
C THR A 148 14.34 11.12 -4.86
N GLU A 149 14.03 11.38 -3.59
CA GLU A 149 15.04 11.45 -2.50
C GLU A 149 14.96 10.29 -1.50
N LYS A 150 13.78 9.69 -1.29
CA LYS A 150 13.57 8.65 -0.26
C LYS A 150 12.48 7.65 -0.62
N ILE A 151 12.61 6.47 -0.03
CA ILE A 151 11.58 5.44 0.03
C ILE A 151 11.01 5.44 1.44
N GLY A 152 9.72 5.69 1.57
CA GLY A 152 9.01 5.69 2.86
C GLY A 152 7.99 4.57 2.90
N PHE A 153 7.94 3.79 3.97
CA PHE A 153 6.87 2.83 4.21
C PHE A 153 6.12 3.17 5.49
N CYS A 154 4.79 3.27 5.42
CA CYS A 154 3.95 3.51 6.60
C CYS A 154 2.84 2.46 6.69
N SER A 155 2.62 1.91 7.88
CA SER A 155 1.60 0.89 8.09
C SER A 155 0.16 1.42 7.96
N GLU A 156 -0.71 0.57 7.41
CA GLU A 156 -2.16 0.82 7.30
C GLU A 156 -2.83 0.93 8.67
N ARG A 157 -2.25 0.28 9.68
CA ARG A 157 -2.74 0.27 11.06
C ARG A 157 -1.58 0.55 12.00
N PRO A 158 -1.79 1.37 13.05
CA PRO A 158 -0.76 1.59 14.03
C PRO A 158 -0.57 0.32 14.87
N ILE A 159 0.70 0.06 15.21
CA ILE A 159 1.14 -1.02 16.07
C ILE A 159 1.23 -0.54 17.51
N THR A 160 1.13 -1.48 18.44
CA THR A 160 1.27 -1.19 19.86
C THR A 160 2.72 -1.45 20.26
N ILE A 161 3.36 -0.46 20.86
CA ILE A 161 4.71 -0.54 21.39
C ILE A 161 4.70 -0.15 22.87
N PRO A 162 5.44 -0.87 23.72
CA PRO A 162 5.65 -0.45 25.11
C PRO A 162 6.50 0.83 25.13
N SER A 163 6.09 1.78 25.95
CA SER A 163 6.87 2.99 26.24
C SER A 163 7.81 2.75 27.43
N PRO A 164 8.88 3.56 27.57
CA PRO A 164 9.78 3.50 28.72
C PRO A 164 9.06 3.70 30.07
N THR A 165 7.90 4.35 30.08
CA THR A 165 7.06 4.57 31.27
C THR A 165 6.09 3.43 31.55
N GLY A 166 6.13 2.33 30.77
CA GLY A 166 5.26 1.16 30.92
C GLY A 166 3.89 1.29 30.25
N HIS A 167 3.53 2.47 29.72
CA HIS A 167 2.30 2.65 28.94
C HIS A 167 2.42 2.07 27.53
N LEU A 168 1.32 1.57 26.98
CA LEU A 168 1.26 1.11 25.60
C LEU A 168 0.94 2.28 24.66
N ILE A 169 1.87 2.61 23.77
CA ILE A 169 1.70 3.64 22.75
C ILE A 169 1.30 2.98 21.44
N ARG A 170 0.32 3.58 20.76
CA ARG A 170 -0.16 3.10 19.47
C ARG A 170 0.31 4.03 18.35
N THR A 171 1.32 3.61 17.59
CA THR A 171 1.95 4.42 16.54
C THR A 171 2.04 3.67 15.21
N PRO A 172 1.95 4.33 14.04
CA PRO A 172 2.24 3.71 12.76
C PRO A 172 3.66 3.14 12.73
N TYR A 173 3.82 1.92 12.22
CA TYR A 173 5.15 1.41 11.89
C TYR A 173 5.65 2.15 10.66
N LYS A 174 6.88 2.67 10.73
CA LYS A 174 7.47 3.50 9.69
C LYS A 174 8.86 2.98 9.33
N VAL A 175 9.18 3.01 8.04
CA VAL A 175 10.55 2.81 7.52
C VAL A 175 10.86 3.96 6.59
N LEU A 176 12.07 4.50 6.67
CA LEU A 176 12.56 5.55 5.79
C LEU A 176 13.94 5.16 5.27
N ILE A 177 14.08 5.05 3.95
CA ILE A 177 15.32 4.67 3.26
C ILE A 177 15.68 5.80 2.30
N PRO A 178 16.74 6.58 2.55
CA PRO A 178 17.24 7.55 1.58
C PRO A 178 17.64 6.84 0.28
N VAL A 179 17.21 7.35 -0.88
CA VAL A 179 17.51 6.70 -2.17
C VAL A 179 19.02 6.63 -2.40
N LYS A 180 19.77 7.65 -1.98
CA LYS A 180 21.25 7.70 -2.06
C LYS A 180 21.96 6.61 -1.24
N LYS A 181 21.25 5.93 -0.33
CA LYS A 181 21.80 4.81 0.46
C LYS A 181 21.37 3.44 -0.10
N ILE A 182 20.63 3.40 -1.20
CA ILE A 182 20.19 2.15 -1.80
C ILE A 182 21.29 1.65 -2.71
N GLN A 183 21.85 0.49 -2.39
CA GLN A 183 22.82 -0.18 -3.23
C GLN A 183 22.14 -0.80 -4.46
N ARG A 184 21.03 -1.53 -4.26
CA ARG A 184 20.25 -2.13 -5.33
C ARG A 184 18.83 -2.48 -4.92
N ALA A 185 17.97 -2.66 -5.92
CA ALA A 185 16.64 -3.22 -5.76
C ALA A 185 16.45 -4.42 -6.67
N ASN A 186 16.14 -5.58 -6.10
CA ASN A 186 16.01 -6.84 -6.80
C ASN A 186 14.55 -7.30 -6.89
N GLN A 187 14.23 -7.95 -8.00
CA GLN A 187 12.97 -8.67 -8.15
C GLN A 187 13.14 -10.11 -7.66
N SER A 188 12.12 -10.63 -6.99
CA SER A 188 12.07 -12.04 -6.61
C SER A 188 10.63 -12.55 -6.67
N GLU A 189 10.45 -13.86 -6.75
CA GLU A 189 9.14 -14.52 -6.75
C GLU A 189 9.15 -15.79 -5.92
N ASN A 190 8.00 -16.18 -5.40
CA ASN A 190 7.90 -17.39 -4.59
C ASN A 190 7.99 -18.61 -5.50
N VAL A 191 8.96 -19.49 -5.24
CA VAL A 191 9.18 -20.72 -6.02
C VAL A 191 7.91 -21.58 -6.13
N ASN A 192 7.16 -21.70 -5.04
CA ASN A 192 5.94 -22.51 -4.99
C ASN A 192 4.70 -21.74 -5.48
N LYS A 193 4.76 -20.41 -5.50
CA LYS A 193 3.65 -19.54 -5.90
C LYS A 193 4.16 -18.32 -6.68
N PRO A 194 4.47 -18.46 -7.98
CA PRO A 194 5.05 -17.38 -8.80
C PRO A 194 4.18 -16.11 -8.89
N SER A 195 2.88 -16.20 -8.59
CA SER A 195 2.02 -15.02 -8.48
C SER A 195 2.36 -14.12 -7.29
N GLN A 196 3.10 -14.62 -6.29
CA GLN A 196 3.64 -13.85 -5.18
C GLN A 196 5.02 -13.32 -5.55
N LYS A 197 5.05 -12.05 -5.93
CA LYS A 197 6.27 -11.31 -6.25
C LYS A 197 6.73 -10.44 -5.08
N TYR A 198 8.04 -10.28 -4.99
CA TYR A 198 8.78 -9.57 -3.95
C TYR A 198 9.69 -8.52 -4.57
N ILE A 199 9.85 -7.41 -3.86
CA ILE A 199 10.91 -6.44 -4.12
C ILE A 199 11.81 -6.44 -2.90
N GLU A 200 13.08 -6.79 -3.10
CA GLU A 200 14.13 -6.67 -2.10
C GLU A 200 14.87 -5.35 -2.34
N ILE A 201 15.02 -4.54 -1.29
CA ILE A 201 15.85 -3.34 -1.31
C ILE A 201 17.04 -3.61 -0.40
N ILE A 202 18.24 -3.52 -0.95
CA ILE A 202 19.50 -3.64 -0.23
C ILE A 202 20.14 -2.26 -0.13
N THR A 203 20.49 -1.88 1.08
CA THR A 203 21.16 -0.61 1.40
C THR A 203 22.68 -0.79 1.45
N GLU A 204 23.43 0.30 1.33
CA GLU A 204 24.91 0.28 1.38
C GLU A 204 25.45 -0.24 2.71
N ASP A 205 24.71 -0.07 3.80
CA ASP A 205 24.98 -0.63 5.13
C ASP A 205 24.45 -2.06 5.30
N HIS A 206 24.09 -2.73 4.20
CA HIS A 206 23.67 -4.12 4.13
C HIS A 206 22.38 -4.46 4.89
N PHE A 207 21.52 -3.47 5.16
CA PHE A 207 20.14 -3.76 5.56
C PHE A 207 19.30 -4.17 4.36
N GLU A 208 18.50 -5.21 4.58
CA GLU A 208 17.58 -5.76 3.59
C GLU A 208 16.14 -5.45 3.97
N PHE A 209 15.38 -4.91 3.01
CA PHE A 209 13.96 -4.64 3.15
C PHE A 209 13.16 -5.40 2.11
N TRP A 210 12.30 -6.29 2.58
CA TRP A 210 11.49 -7.16 1.73
C TRP A 210 10.04 -6.66 1.66
N PHE A 211 9.64 -6.23 0.48
CA PHE A 211 8.26 -5.80 0.21
C PHE A 211 7.54 -6.81 -0.66
N MET A 212 6.26 -7.06 -0.37
CA MET A 212 5.49 -8.08 -1.07
C MET A 212 4.03 -7.71 -1.24
N GLY A 213 3.31 -8.52 -2.02
CA GLY A 213 1.86 -8.36 -2.18
C GLY A 213 1.48 -7.06 -2.89
N PHE A 214 2.26 -6.59 -3.86
CA PHE A 214 1.93 -5.36 -4.57
C PHE A 214 0.71 -5.51 -5.47
N ILE A 215 -0.26 -4.59 -5.32
CA ILE A 215 -1.41 -4.50 -6.26
C ILE A 215 -0.96 -4.02 -7.66
N ARG A 216 0.19 -3.35 -7.77
CA ARG A 216 0.78 -2.93 -9.05
C ARG A 216 2.29 -3.12 -9.03
N TYR A 217 2.73 -4.37 -8.88
CA TYR A 217 4.15 -4.78 -8.75
C TYR A 217 5.05 -4.12 -9.78
N GLU A 218 4.75 -4.28 -11.06
CA GLU A 218 5.58 -3.81 -12.17
C GLU A 218 5.74 -2.28 -12.13
N LYS A 219 4.65 -1.56 -11.81
CA LYS A 219 4.70 -0.11 -11.65
C LYS A 219 5.50 0.33 -10.42
N ALA A 220 5.43 -0.43 -9.33
CA ALA A 220 6.20 -0.11 -8.11
C ALA A 220 7.70 -0.27 -8.38
N PHE A 221 8.10 -1.39 -8.98
CA PHE A 221 9.49 -1.67 -9.30
C PHE A 221 10.08 -0.67 -10.30
N LEU A 222 9.35 -0.34 -11.38
CA LEU A 222 9.80 0.65 -12.36
C LEU A 222 10.05 2.03 -11.73
N ASN A 223 9.18 2.48 -10.82
CA ASN A 223 9.38 3.77 -10.15
C ASN A 223 10.52 3.73 -9.14
N LEU A 224 10.76 2.58 -8.50
CA LEU A 224 11.92 2.39 -7.62
C LEU A 224 13.23 2.46 -8.41
N GLN A 225 13.32 1.76 -9.54
CA GLN A 225 14.49 1.84 -10.43
C GLN A 225 14.69 3.27 -10.96
N LYS A 226 13.60 3.96 -11.33
CA LYS A 226 13.67 5.37 -11.73
C LYS A 226 14.28 6.24 -10.63
N ALA A 227 13.83 6.09 -9.38
CA ALA A 227 14.37 6.84 -8.24
C ALA A 227 15.87 6.61 -8.07
N ILE A 228 16.30 5.33 -8.06
CA ILE A 228 17.71 4.95 -7.91
C ILE A 228 18.56 5.50 -9.06
N SER A 229 18.08 5.38 -10.30
CA SER A 229 18.78 5.91 -11.48
C SER A 229 18.95 7.43 -11.42
N MET A 230 17.90 8.17 -11.02
CA MET A 230 17.98 9.63 -10.86
C MET A 230 18.98 10.03 -9.78
N ALA A 231 19.05 9.29 -8.66
CA ALA A 231 20.00 9.57 -7.59
C ALA A 231 21.46 9.30 -7.98
N ASN A 232 21.70 8.33 -8.86
CA ASN A 232 23.04 8.01 -9.37
C ASN A 232 23.54 8.97 -10.46
N GLN A 233 22.65 9.80 -11.01
CA GLN A 233 22.97 10.82 -12.02
C GLN A 233 23.25 12.22 -11.42
N MET A 234 23.02 12.38 -10.10
CA MET A 234 23.26 13.62 -9.35
C MET A 234 24.55 13.53 -8.56
#